data_AF-B7KEC7-F1
#
_entry.id   AF-B7KEC7-F1
#
_cell.length_a   1.000
_cell.length_b   1.000
_cell.length_c   1.000
_cell.angle_alpha   90.00
_cell.angle_beta   90.00
_cell.angle_gamma   90.00
#
_symmetry.space_group_name_H-M   'P 1'
#
loop_
_entity.id
_entity.type
_entity.pdbx_description
1 polymer ?
#
loop_
_entity_poly.entity_id
_entity_poly.type
_entity_poly.pdbx_seq_one_letter_code
_entity_poly.pdbx_strand_id
1 'polypeptide(L)'
;MKFSTLLLASACFVSTLSISLPIKANSLHNSPIEIAQSRTPQKTYMTPQKNPNQIAVQIQDGEFFFAGMLQRTSGNNFMAQDKKVRVMYDQGTKRVVVINVVTGTEFYNYFFSTANEGRL
;
A
#
# COMPACT_ATOMS: atom_id res chain seq x y z
N MET A 1 -78.89 -37.46 -19.08
CA MET A 1 -78.71 -36.80 -20.39
C MET A 1 -77.62 -35.76 -20.20
N LYS A 2 -76.39 -35.93 -20.70
CA LYS A 2 -75.85 -35.94 -22.09
C LYS A 2 -75.26 -34.57 -22.48
N PHE A 3 -73.94 -34.59 -22.75
CA PHE A 3 -73.08 -33.73 -23.58
C PHE A 3 -72.84 -32.27 -23.15
N SER A 4 -71.61 -31.88 -22.79
CA SER A 4 -70.37 -31.68 -23.60
C SER A 4 -70.38 -30.37 -24.38
N THR A 5 -69.48 -29.43 -24.04
CA THR A 5 -68.68 -28.69 -25.04
C THR A 5 -67.43 -28.09 -24.39
N LEU A 6 -66.26 -28.47 -24.92
CA LEU A 6 -64.98 -27.81 -24.75
C LEU A 6 -65.01 -26.43 -25.41
N LEU A 7 -64.37 -25.42 -24.80
CA LEU A 7 -63.73 -24.34 -25.57
C LEU A 7 -62.48 -23.85 -24.83
N LEU A 8 -61.37 -24.11 -25.50
CA LEU A 8 -60.02 -23.64 -25.24
C LEU A 8 -59.95 -22.13 -25.56
N ALA A 9 -59.38 -21.29 -24.69
CA ALA A 9 -59.03 -19.93 -25.08
C ALA A 9 -57.77 -19.43 -24.35
N SER A 10 -56.89 -18.88 -25.17
CA SER A 10 -55.48 -18.55 -24.98
C SER A 10 -55.10 -17.62 -23.82
N ALA A 11 -53.87 -17.84 -23.36
CA ALA A 11 -53.11 -17.00 -22.45
C ALA A 11 -52.84 -15.58 -22.97
N CYS A 12 -52.71 -14.62 -22.05
CA CYS A 12 -51.83 -13.46 -22.18
C CYS A 12 -51.21 -13.16 -20.80
N PHE A 13 -49.99 -13.63 -20.58
CA PHE A 13 -49.13 -13.14 -19.51
C PHE A 13 -48.68 -11.71 -19.89
N VAL A 14 -49.14 -10.71 -19.14
CA VAL A 14 -48.58 -9.35 -19.24
C VAL A 14 -47.42 -9.28 -18.25
N SER A 15 -46.23 -9.64 -18.72
CA SER A 15 -44.99 -9.33 -18.00
C SER A 15 -44.66 -7.85 -18.20
N THR A 16 -44.77 -7.07 -17.12
CA THR A 16 -44.29 -5.69 -17.11
C THR A 16 -42.77 -5.70 -17.24
N LEU A 17 -42.25 -5.20 -18.37
CA LEU A 17 -40.83 -4.94 -18.56
C LEU A 17 -40.43 -3.77 -17.65
N SER A 18 -39.70 -4.06 -16.57
CA SER A 18 -39.00 -3.04 -15.80
C SER A 18 -37.75 -2.64 -16.59
N ILE A 19 -37.72 -1.40 -17.08
CA ILE A 19 -36.54 -0.84 -17.75
C ILE A 19 -35.54 -0.47 -16.65
N SER A 20 -34.65 -1.38 -16.28
CA SER A 20 -33.47 -1.07 -15.49
C SER A 20 -32.41 -0.46 -16.42
N LEU A 21 -32.22 0.86 -16.34
CA LEU A 21 -31.06 1.51 -16.93
C LEU A 21 -29.79 0.95 -16.26
N PRO A 22 -28.76 0.54 -17.01
CA PRO A 22 -27.48 0.20 -16.39
C PRO A 22 -26.85 1.49 -15.87
N ILE A 23 -26.95 1.72 -14.56
CA ILE A 23 -26.07 2.66 -13.88
C ILE A 23 -24.68 2.06 -13.98
N LYS A 24 -23.87 2.57 -14.90
CA LYS A 24 -22.43 2.33 -14.91
C LYS A 24 -21.87 2.97 -13.65
N ALA A 25 -21.80 2.21 -12.57
CA ALA A 25 -20.98 2.57 -11.44
C ALA A 25 -19.54 2.64 -11.97
N ASN A 26 -18.99 3.86 -12.04
CA ASN A 26 -17.54 4.00 -12.11
C ASN A 26 -17.05 3.38 -10.81
N SER A 27 -16.54 2.14 -10.88
CA SER A 27 -15.69 1.66 -9.81
C SER A 27 -14.54 2.66 -9.76
N LEU A 28 -14.52 3.48 -8.72
CA LEU A 28 -13.27 3.99 -8.19
C LEU A 28 -12.47 2.72 -7.90
N HIS A 29 -11.68 2.33 -8.89
CA HIS A 29 -10.66 1.33 -8.74
C HIS A 29 -9.71 1.97 -7.74
N ASN A 30 -9.99 1.81 -6.45
CA ASN A 30 -8.98 1.89 -5.43
C ASN A 30 -8.06 0.73 -5.77
N SER A 31 -7.17 0.95 -6.73
CA SER A 31 -6.06 0.03 -6.97
C SER A 31 -5.44 -0.12 -5.59
N PRO A 32 -5.44 -1.34 -5.02
CA PRO A 32 -4.50 -1.61 -3.96
C PRO A 32 -3.17 -1.22 -4.58
N ILE A 33 -2.49 -0.23 -4.03
CA ILE A 33 -1.13 0.04 -4.47
C ILE A 33 -0.35 -1.16 -3.97
N GLU A 34 -0.32 -2.24 -4.75
CA GLU A 34 0.59 -3.36 -4.59
C GLU A 34 1.98 -2.84 -4.94
N ILE A 35 2.58 -2.08 -4.02
CA ILE A 35 4.00 -1.81 -4.05
C ILE A 35 4.71 -3.03 -3.46
N ALA A 36 4.58 -4.20 -4.11
CA ALA A 36 5.39 -5.38 -3.77
C ALA A 36 6.73 -5.38 -4.53
N GLN A 37 7.07 -4.28 -5.20
CA GLN A 37 8.36 -4.12 -5.86
C GLN A 37 9.31 -3.40 -4.90
N SER A 38 10.37 -4.11 -4.51
CA SER A 38 11.55 -3.63 -3.80
C SER A 38 12.17 -2.44 -4.55
N ARG A 39 11.56 -1.26 -4.42
CA ARG A 39 11.98 -0.03 -5.09
C ARG A 39 12.88 0.75 -4.14
N THR A 40 13.82 1.49 -4.71
CA THR A 40 14.59 2.51 -3.99
C THR A 40 13.85 3.85 -4.13
N PRO A 41 13.59 4.58 -3.04
CA PRO A 41 12.95 5.90 -3.10
C PRO A 41 13.86 6.91 -3.84
N GLN A 42 13.27 7.96 -4.42
CA GLN A 42 14.03 8.96 -5.18
C GLN A 42 15.12 9.66 -4.36
N LYS A 43 14.84 9.94 -3.08
CA LYS A 43 15.79 10.57 -2.16
C LYS A 43 15.74 9.92 -0.79
N THR A 44 16.92 9.66 -0.25
CA THR A 44 17.11 9.25 1.15
C THR A 44 18.30 10.03 1.70
N TYR A 45 18.11 10.62 2.87
CA TYR A 45 19.17 11.21 3.66
C TYR A 45 19.18 10.54 5.02
N MET A 46 20.34 10.05 5.44
CA MET A 46 20.55 9.60 6.81
C MET A 46 21.78 10.28 7.38
N THR A 47 21.61 10.95 8.51
CA THR A 47 22.69 11.69 9.18
C THR A 47 22.88 11.12 10.57
N PRO A 48 24.00 10.42 10.83
CA PRO A 48 24.38 10.02 12.18
C PRO A 48 24.42 11.23 13.11
N GLN A 49 23.91 11.08 14.34
CA GLN A 49 23.84 12.17 15.31
C GLN A 49 24.97 12.08 16.34
N LYS A 50 25.09 13.12 17.19
CA LYS A 50 26.05 13.13 18.31
C LYS A 50 25.86 11.92 19.23
N ASN A 51 24.61 11.51 19.45
CA ASN A 51 24.31 10.27 20.14
C ASN A 51 24.45 9.10 19.13
N PRO A 52 25.36 8.13 19.36
CA PRO A 52 25.59 7.02 18.43
C PRO A 52 24.39 6.05 18.32
N ASN A 53 23.38 6.20 19.19
CA ASN A 53 22.13 5.45 19.12
C ASN A 53 21.05 6.16 18.31
N GLN A 54 21.38 7.27 17.63
CA GLN A 54 20.44 8.08 16.89
C GLN A 54 20.94 8.38 15.47
N ILE A 55 20.02 8.25 14.51
CA ILE A 55 20.23 8.63 13.12
C ILE A 55 19.02 9.45 12.66
N ALA A 56 19.26 10.67 12.18
CA ALA A 56 18.21 11.44 11.53
C ALA A 56 17.97 10.87 10.13
N VAL A 57 16.71 10.64 9.78
CA VAL A 57 16.33 10.12 8.47
C VAL A 57 15.31 11.03 7.79
N GLN A 58 15.45 11.18 6.48
CA GLN A 58 14.45 11.73 5.58
C GLN A 58 14.36 10.86 4.33
N ILE A 59 13.16 10.47 3.94
CA ILE A 59 12.87 9.69 2.73
C ILE A 59 11.79 10.41 1.94
N GLN A 60 12.01 10.59 0.64
CA GLN A 60 11.07 11.27 -0.26
C GLN A 60 10.97 10.52 -1.60
N ASP A 61 9.74 10.24 -2.03
CA ASP A 61 9.43 9.63 -3.34
C ASP A 61 7.99 9.98 -3.75
N GLY A 62 7.84 10.89 -4.72
CA GLY A 62 6.52 11.43 -5.10
C GLY A 62 5.85 12.13 -3.92
N GLU A 63 4.62 11.70 -3.59
CA GLU A 63 3.85 12.20 -2.44
C GLU A 63 4.24 11.54 -1.11
N PHE A 64 4.99 10.43 -1.15
CA PHE A 64 5.46 9.79 0.06
C PHE A 64 6.59 10.60 0.70
N PHE A 65 6.43 10.92 1.98
CA PHE A 65 7.43 11.61 2.78
C PHE A 65 7.49 11.02 4.19
N PHE A 66 8.70 10.72 4.65
CA PHE A 66 8.99 10.35 6.03
C PHE A 66 10.18 11.14 6.53
N ALA A 67 10.06 11.75 7.70
CA ALA A 67 11.17 12.35 8.41
C ALA A 67 11.08 11.99 9.89
N GLY A 68 12.18 11.56 10.49
CA GLY A 68 12.16 11.10 11.87
C GLY A 68 13.55 10.74 12.40
N MET A 69 13.58 10.34 13.66
CA MET A 69 14.81 9.98 14.37
C MET A 69 14.84 8.49 14.63
N LEU A 70 15.65 7.75 13.88
CA LEU A 70 15.85 6.34 14.09
C LEU A 70 16.58 6.14 15.42
N GLN A 71 15.99 5.38 16.33
CA GLN A 71 16.59 5.00 17.60
C GLN A 71 17.16 3.59 17.48
N ARG A 72 18.36 3.36 18.02
CA ARG A 72 18.96 2.02 18.06
C ARG A 72 18.10 1.11 18.94
N THR A 73 17.69 -0.03 18.39
CA THR A 73 16.90 -1.03 19.11
C THR A 73 17.77 -2.17 19.63
N SER A 74 18.67 -2.69 18.79
CA SER A 74 19.62 -3.75 19.16
C SER A 74 20.75 -3.85 18.15
N GLY A 75 21.99 -4.10 18.61
CA GLY A 75 23.14 -4.28 17.71
C GLY A 75 23.23 -3.14 16.70
N ASN A 76 23.17 -3.47 15.41
CA ASN A 76 23.20 -2.52 14.29
C ASN A 76 21.82 -2.02 13.82
N ASN A 77 20.74 -2.44 14.47
CA ASN A 77 19.39 -2.13 14.08
C ASN A 77 18.91 -0.81 14.69
N PHE A 78 18.32 0.02 13.84
CA PHE A 78 17.66 1.26 14.23
C PHE A 78 16.25 1.30 13.66
N MET A 79 15.37 2.01 14.35
CA MET A 79 13.97 2.09 13.97
C MET A 79 13.37 3.45 14.33
N ALA A 80 12.53 3.96 13.45
CA ALA A 80 11.53 4.97 13.80
C ALA A 80 10.18 4.53 13.28
N GLN A 81 9.13 4.94 13.97
CA GLN A 81 7.77 4.73 13.53
C GLN A 81 7.00 6.03 13.70
N ASP A 82 6.29 6.43 12.65
CA ASP A 82 5.30 7.50 12.71
C ASP A 82 3.98 6.98 12.17
N LYS A 83 2.92 7.06 12.98
CA LYS A 83 1.59 6.52 12.70
C LYS A 83 1.67 5.09 12.17
N LYS A 84 1.36 4.91 10.87
CA LYS A 84 1.28 3.62 10.19
C LYS A 84 2.57 3.24 9.46
N VAL A 85 3.59 4.11 9.44
CA VAL A 85 4.85 3.88 8.72
C VAL A 85 5.96 3.58 9.70
N ARG A 86 6.68 2.48 9.48
CA ARG A 86 7.90 2.15 10.22
C ARG A 86 9.07 2.08 9.26
N VAL A 87 10.15 2.76 9.62
CA VAL A 87 11.44 2.70 8.94
C VAL A 87 12.40 1.93 9.83
N MET A 88 13.03 0.91 9.27
CA MET A 88 14.04 0.09 9.91
C MET A 88 15.34 0.21 9.12
N TYR A 89 16.46 0.36 9.82
CA TYR A 89 17.78 0.43 9.22
C TYR A 89 18.73 -0.51 9.96
N ASP A 90 19.31 -1.46 9.24
CA ASP A 90 20.44 -2.24 9.73
C ASP A 90 21.73 -1.59 9.22
N GLN A 91 22.46 -0.93 10.12
CA GLN A 91 23.72 -0.26 9.84
C GLN A 91 24.83 -1.23 9.40
N GLY A 92 24.75 -2.51 9.79
CA GLY A 92 25.74 -3.53 9.45
C GLY A 92 25.60 -3.99 8.01
N THR A 93 24.38 -4.30 7.58
CA THR A 93 24.07 -4.72 6.21
C THR A 93 23.75 -3.56 5.27
N LYS A 94 23.67 -2.33 5.80
CA LYS A 94 23.23 -1.11 5.08
C LYS A 94 21.79 -1.20 4.58
N ARG A 95 20.98 -2.13 5.08
CA ARG A 95 19.63 -2.38 4.56
C ARG A 95 18.61 -1.45 5.22
N VAL A 96 17.80 -0.80 4.39
CA VAL A 96 16.65 -0.01 4.80
C VAL A 96 15.38 -0.74 4.40
N VAL A 97 14.45 -0.87 5.34
CA VAL A 97 13.13 -1.44 5.10
C VAL A 97 12.08 -0.47 5.62
N VAL A 98 11.09 -0.16 4.79
CA VAL A 98 9.97 0.71 5.14
C VAL A 98 8.69 -0.08 4.97
N ILE A 99 7.85 -0.13 6.01
CA ILE A 99 6.61 -0.91 6.00
C ILE A 99 5.42 -0.08 6.46
N ASN A 100 4.23 -0.48 6.02
CA ASN A 100 2.98 -0.19 6.70
C ASN A 100 2.82 -1.16 7.89
N VAL A 101 2.82 -0.65 9.12
CA VAL A 101 2.70 -1.51 10.31
C VAL A 101 1.31 -2.12 10.49
N VAL A 102 0.28 -1.54 9.86
CA VAL A 102 -1.10 -2.04 9.97
C VAL A 102 -1.34 -3.19 9.00
N THR A 103 -0.89 -3.05 7.75
CA THR A 103 -1.13 -4.07 6.72
C THR A 103 0.03 -5.05 6.58
N GLY A 104 1.20 -4.75 7.17
CA GLY A 104 2.43 -5.51 6.97
C GLY A 104 3.06 -5.33 5.59
N THR A 105 2.49 -4.47 4.74
CA THR A 105 2.98 -4.23 3.37
C THR A 105 4.33 -3.52 3.42
N GLU A 106 5.32 -4.07 2.73
CA GLU A 106 6.60 -3.40 2.49
C GLU A 106 6.43 -2.33 1.40
N PHE A 107 6.88 -1.11 1.67
CA PHE A 107 6.91 -0.03 0.69
C PHE A 107 8.27 0.06 -0.02
N TYR A 108 9.35 -0.13 0.74
CA TYR A 108 10.72 0.01 0.26
C TYR A 108 11.63 -0.99 0.93
N ASN A 109 12.61 -1.49 0.16
CA ASN A 109 13.64 -2.41 0.61
C ASN A 109 14.87 -2.24 -0.26
N TYR A 110 15.88 -1.59 0.30
CA TYR A 110 17.04 -1.11 -0.47
C TYR A 110 18.26 -0.97 0.41
N PHE A 111 19.42 -0.78 -0.22
CA PHE A 111 20.67 -0.51 0.46
C PHE A 111 20.95 0.99 0.51
N PHE A 112 21.38 1.48 1.67
CA PHE A 112 21.80 2.86 1.89
C PHE A 112 23.01 2.91 2.82
N SER A 113 24.10 3.51 2.34
CA SER A 113 25.27 3.80 3.17
C SER A 113 25.23 5.23 3.67
N THR A 114 25.40 5.39 4.98
CA THR A 114 25.63 6.71 5.62
C THR A 114 27.05 7.20 5.43
N ALA A 115 27.97 6.33 5.00
CA ALA A 115 29.31 6.73 4.63
C ALA A 115 29.26 7.40 3.25
N ASN A 116 29.96 8.52 3.12
CA ASN A 116 30.19 9.14 1.83
C ASN A 116 31.30 8.32 1.14
N GLU A 117 30.92 7.21 0.49
CA GLU A 117 31.85 6.19 -0.03
C GLU A 117 32.70 6.63 -1.22
N GLY A 118 32.77 7.93 -1.50
CA GLY A 118 33.42 8.47 -2.69
C GLY A 118 32.53 8.25 -3.90
N ARG A 119 32.02 9.34 -4.48
CA ARG A 119 31.51 9.29 -5.85
C ARG A 119 32.73 9.01 -6.73
N LEU A 120 32.74 7.86 -7.43
CA LEU A 120 33.66 7.63 -8.54
C LEU A 120 33.44 8.69 -9.62
#